data_AF-A0A4W6D611-F1
#
_entry.id   AF-A0A4W6D611-F1
#
_cell.length_a   1.000
_cell.length_b   1.000
_cell.length_c   1.000
_cell.angle_alpha   90.00
_cell.angle_beta   90.00
_cell.angle_gamma   90.00
#
_symmetry.space_group_name_H-M   'P 1'
#
loop_
_entity.id
_entity.type
_entity.pdbx_description
1 polymer ?
#
loop_
_entity_poly.entity_id
_entity_poly.type
_entity_poly.pdbx_seq_one_letter_code
_entity_poly.pdbx_strand_id
1 'polypeptide(L)'
;MEKAETKSVGHPQGHQAASEHDKSVMEKPHDPELKFKLDMGPVHPAPSTLTRGQWSSKIEFLLAVAGQIIGLGNVWRFPYLCYKNGGGVFFIPYVLFLFTCGIPLFLLETSLGQYTKQGSITCWRKICPLFEGMGYGSQVVVLYSSIYYIIILAWAFLYLFFSFNTELPWASCRNSWNTETCVEFDRRAYPVNWTVAENSTSPVREFWERRILNVTGSVNELGSIRWELALCLLLSWVICYFCVWKGVKSTGKVVYFTATFPYVMLAVLLVRGLTLPGALDGIKFYLYPDPSRLTDPQV
;
A
#
# COMPACT_ATOMS: atom_id res chain seq x y z
N MET A 1 27.96 21.53 -65.73
CA MET A 1 28.03 21.26 -64.27
C MET A 1 26.73 21.75 -63.64
N GLU A 2 25.57 21.42 -64.21
CA GLU A 2 24.84 20.14 -64.19
C GLU A 2 24.35 19.74 -62.80
N LYS A 3 23.03 19.72 -62.71
CA LYS A 3 22.13 19.63 -61.57
C LYS A 3 21.40 18.29 -61.65
N ALA A 4 21.16 17.73 -60.47
CA ALA A 4 19.89 17.15 -59.99
C ALA A 4 19.38 15.78 -60.46
N GLU A 5 18.61 15.20 -59.52
CA GLU A 5 17.44 14.32 -59.66
C GLU A 5 17.54 12.78 -59.47
N THR A 6 16.94 12.35 -58.34
CA THR A 6 15.77 11.44 -58.17
C THR A 6 15.64 10.06 -58.86
N LYS A 7 15.39 9.05 -58.00
CA LYS A 7 14.41 7.92 -58.05
C LYS A 7 14.30 6.95 -59.25
N SER A 8 14.31 5.65 -58.86
CA SER A 8 13.39 4.55 -59.25
C SER A 8 13.60 3.76 -60.56
N VAL A 9 13.12 2.50 -60.53
CA VAL A 9 12.89 1.50 -61.60
C VAL A 9 14.16 0.70 -61.97
N GLY A 10 14.19 -0.63 -62.15
CA GLY A 10 13.18 -1.67 -62.33
C GLY A 10 13.53 -2.52 -63.57
N HIS A 11 13.83 -3.82 -63.37
CA HIS A 11 13.80 -4.99 -64.28
C HIS A 11 14.37 -4.93 -65.72
N PRO A 12 14.95 -6.04 -66.20
CA PRO A 12 14.34 -6.81 -67.29
C PRO A 12 14.51 -8.33 -67.04
N GLN A 13 13.96 -9.34 -67.70
CA GLN A 13 13.10 -9.67 -68.86
C GLN A 13 13.05 -11.23 -68.79
N GLY A 14 12.10 -12.04 -69.27
CA GLY A 14 11.06 -11.95 -70.29
C GLY A 14 11.04 -13.32 -70.99
N HIS A 15 9.87 -13.94 -71.16
CA HIS A 15 9.42 -14.53 -72.43
C HIS A 15 8.02 -15.16 -72.31
N GLN A 16 7.17 -14.78 -73.27
CA GLN A 16 5.77 -15.16 -73.49
C GLN A 16 5.64 -16.36 -74.44
N ALA A 17 4.52 -17.10 -74.32
CA ALA A 17 3.61 -17.51 -75.43
C ALA A 17 2.44 -18.35 -74.82
N ALA A 18 1.20 -17.83 -74.80
CA ALA A 18 0.05 -18.09 -75.72
C ALA A 18 -0.65 -19.46 -75.48
N SER A 19 -1.89 -19.50 -74.93
CA SER A 19 -3.24 -19.46 -75.59
C SER A 19 -3.51 -20.73 -76.43
N GLU A 20 -4.62 -21.49 -76.40
CA GLU A 20 -6.03 -21.25 -76.09
C GLU A 20 -6.83 -22.59 -76.16
N HIS A 21 -7.99 -22.64 -75.49
CA HIS A 21 -9.25 -23.34 -75.83
C HIS A 21 -9.51 -24.88 -75.80
N ASP A 22 -10.47 -25.22 -74.93
CA ASP A 22 -11.78 -25.89 -75.16
C ASP A 22 -11.96 -27.42 -74.93
N LYS A 23 -12.95 -27.70 -74.04
CA LYS A 23 -13.85 -28.86 -73.86
C LYS A 23 -13.33 -30.30 -74.04
N SER A 24 -13.48 -31.11 -72.99
CA SER A 24 -14.57 -32.10 -72.84
C SER A 24 -14.26 -33.18 -71.78
N VAL A 25 -15.33 -33.74 -71.24
CA VAL A 25 -15.44 -34.77 -70.18
C VAL A 25 -14.76 -36.09 -70.58
N MET A 26 -14.13 -36.80 -69.62
CA MET A 26 -14.35 -38.23 -69.27
C MET A 26 -13.14 -38.90 -68.59
N GLU A 27 -13.27 -39.10 -67.26
CA GLU A 27 -12.95 -40.32 -66.48
C GLU A 27 -11.54 -40.95 -66.38
N LYS A 28 -11.02 -41.04 -65.12
CA LYS A 28 -10.33 -42.16 -64.40
C LYS A 28 -9.16 -41.65 -63.50
N PRO A 29 -8.71 -42.40 -62.48
CA PRO A 29 -9.43 -43.15 -61.44
C PRO A 29 -8.94 -42.77 -60.01
N HIS A 30 -9.61 -43.33 -58.99
CA HIS A 30 -9.27 -43.26 -57.57
C HIS A 30 -7.82 -43.67 -57.27
N ASP A 31 -7.08 -42.82 -56.54
CA ASP A 31 -5.83 -43.18 -55.87
C ASP A 31 -6.01 -43.00 -54.35
N PRO A 32 -5.99 -44.07 -53.54
CA PRO A 32 -6.10 -43.99 -52.09
C PRO A 32 -4.70 -43.87 -51.47
N GLU A 33 -4.50 -42.84 -50.65
CA GLU A 33 -3.35 -42.55 -49.76
C GLU A 33 -2.56 -41.26 -50.08
N LEU A 34 -3.21 -40.10 -49.95
CA LEU A 34 -2.47 -38.88 -49.65
C LEU A 34 -2.15 -38.83 -48.14
N LYS A 35 -1.09 -39.53 -47.73
CA LYS A 35 -0.51 -39.37 -46.38
C LYS A 35 0.14 -37.99 -46.27
N PHE A 36 -0.58 -37.04 -45.69
CA PHE A 36 -0.04 -35.74 -45.30
C PHE A 36 1.00 -35.95 -44.17
N LYS A 37 2.28 -36.06 -44.54
CA LYS A 37 3.38 -36.06 -43.56
C LYS A 37 3.50 -34.66 -42.97
N LEU A 38 2.92 -34.46 -41.78
CA LEU A 38 3.31 -33.37 -40.90
C LEU A 38 4.72 -33.67 -40.39
N ASP A 39 5.71 -32.98 -40.96
CA ASP A 39 7.07 -32.97 -40.45
C ASP A 39 7.04 -32.25 -39.09
N MET A 40 6.83 -33.00 -38.01
CA MET A 40 7.10 -32.51 -36.67
C MET A 40 8.61 -32.49 -36.48
N GLY A 41 9.23 -31.40 -36.94
CA GLY A 41 10.57 -31.01 -36.47
C GLY A 41 10.59 -30.97 -34.94
N PRO A 42 11.76 -31.09 -34.30
CA PRO A 42 11.86 -31.12 -32.84
C PRO A 42 11.13 -29.91 -32.28
N VAL A 43 10.06 -30.17 -31.55
CA VAL A 43 9.33 -29.16 -30.79
C VAL A 43 10.36 -28.48 -29.91
N HIS A 44 10.77 -27.26 -30.27
CA HIS A 44 11.50 -26.41 -29.35
C HIS A 44 10.67 -26.39 -28.06
N PRO A 45 11.19 -26.85 -26.91
CA PRO A 45 10.45 -26.74 -25.68
C PRO A 45 10.08 -25.27 -25.53
N ALA A 46 8.78 -25.00 -25.37
CA ALA A 46 8.28 -23.68 -25.11
C ALA A 46 9.19 -23.01 -24.06
N PRO A 47 9.58 -21.74 -24.26
CA PRO A 47 10.52 -21.07 -23.37
C PRO A 47 10.04 -21.30 -21.94
N SER A 48 10.95 -21.83 -21.12
CA SER A 48 10.72 -22.22 -19.73
C SER A 48 9.72 -21.27 -19.09
N THR A 49 8.57 -21.82 -18.68
CA THR A 49 7.55 -21.07 -17.94
C THR A 49 8.24 -20.18 -16.91
N LEU A 50 7.98 -18.86 -16.96
CA LEU A 50 8.43 -17.90 -15.95
C LEU A 50 8.07 -18.47 -14.58
N THR A 51 9.06 -19.05 -13.91
CA THR A 51 8.85 -19.80 -12.68
C THR A 51 8.56 -18.79 -11.58
N ARG A 52 7.41 -18.93 -10.91
CA ARG A 52 6.98 -18.02 -9.84
C ARG A 52 8.11 -17.86 -8.82
N GLY A 53 8.49 -16.61 -8.53
CA GLY A 53 9.50 -16.30 -7.53
C GLY A 53 9.14 -16.91 -6.17
N GLN A 54 10.14 -17.50 -5.52
CA GLN A 54 10.03 -18.06 -4.18
C GLN A 54 10.76 -17.17 -3.17
N TRP A 55 10.29 -17.20 -1.92
CA TRP A 55 11.01 -16.60 -0.79
C TRP A 55 12.33 -17.32 -0.57
N SER A 56 13.38 -16.59 -0.19
CA SER A 56 14.69 -17.22 0.03
C SER A 56 14.76 -17.95 1.37
N SER A 57 13.93 -17.55 2.35
CA SER A 57 13.79 -18.24 3.62
C SER A 57 12.35 -18.22 4.15
N LYS A 58 12.03 -19.16 5.05
CA LYS A 58 10.75 -19.16 5.78
C LYS A 58 10.59 -17.92 6.67
N ILE A 59 11.69 -17.43 7.23
CA ILE A 59 11.70 -16.24 8.09
C ILE A 59 11.33 -15.00 7.29
N GLU A 60 11.83 -14.84 6.05
CA GLU A 60 11.44 -13.74 5.17
C GLU A 60 9.93 -13.73 4.91
N PHE A 61 9.35 -14.91 4.69
CA PHE A 61 7.90 -15.04 4.54
C PHE A 61 7.15 -14.66 5.83
N LEU A 62 7.56 -15.18 6.99
CA LEU A 62 6.93 -14.86 8.27
C LEU A 62 7.02 -13.37 8.62
N LEU A 63 8.18 -12.74 8.38
CA LEU A 63 8.36 -11.31 8.59
C LEU A 63 7.55 -10.48 7.60
N ALA A 64 7.41 -10.92 6.34
CA ALA A 64 6.53 -10.27 5.36
C ALA A 64 5.06 -10.30 5.80
N VAL A 65 4.59 -11.43 6.30
CA VAL A 65 3.23 -11.58 6.83
C VAL A 65 3.04 -10.74 8.10
N ALA A 66 4.00 -10.76 9.03
CA ALA A 66 3.96 -9.93 10.23
C ALA A 66 3.92 -8.44 9.86
N GLY A 67 4.80 -7.98 8.98
CA GLY A 67 4.84 -6.59 8.50
C GLY A 67 3.55 -6.15 7.80
N GLN A 68 2.81 -7.07 7.16
CA GLN A 68 1.50 -6.77 6.58
C GLN A 68 0.40 -6.60 7.63
N ILE A 69 0.45 -7.38 8.72
CA ILE A 69 -0.54 -7.32 9.81
C ILE A 69 -0.29 -6.11 10.72
N ILE A 70 0.98 -5.71 10.86
CA ILE A 70 1.39 -4.63 11.75
C ILE A 70 1.42 -3.31 10.98
N GLY A 71 0.34 -2.54 11.09
CA GLY A 71 0.24 -1.21 10.50
C GLY A 71 0.13 -0.08 11.53
N LEU A 72 0.09 1.16 11.02
CA LEU A 72 -0.19 2.35 11.83
C LEU A 72 -1.46 2.20 12.66
N GLY A 73 -2.49 1.51 12.15
CA GLY A 73 -3.74 1.26 12.87
C GLY A 73 -3.54 0.61 14.24
N ASN A 74 -2.54 -0.26 14.42
CA ASN A 74 -2.26 -0.87 15.72
C ASN A 74 -1.68 0.13 16.73
N VAL A 75 -1.04 1.20 16.25
CA VAL A 75 -0.38 2.20 17.11
C VAL A 75 -1.36 3.25 17.63
N TRP A 76 -2.32 3.69 16.81
CA TRP A 76 -3.23 4.79 17.20
C TRP A 76 -4.72 4.40 17.17
N ARG A 77 -5.17 3.64 16.17
CA ARG A 77 -6.59 3.30 16.02
C ARG A 77 -7.04 2.30 17.07
N PHE A 78 -6.25 1.26 17.34
CA PHE A 78 -6.59 0.26 18.36
C PHE A 78 -6.70 0.88 19.76
N PRO A 79 -5.70 1.65 20.25
CA PRO A 79 -5.85 2.33 21.54
C PRO A 79 -7.02 3.32 21.57
N TYR A 80 -7.23 4.08 20.49
CA TYR A 80 -8.35 5.01 20.43
C TYR A 80 -9.72 4.31 20.53
N LEU A 81 -9.91 3.20 19.81
CA LEU A 81 -11.16 2.42 19.85
C LEU A 81 -11.34 1.75 21.21
N CYS A 82 -10.28 1.14 21.75
CA CYS A 82 -10.30 0.52 23.08
C CYS A 82 -10.75 1.52 24.13
N TYR A 83 -10.14 2.71 24.15
CA TYR A 83 -10.54 3.79 25.04
C TYR A 83 -12.00 4.23 24.84
N LYS A 84 -12.40 4.51 23.59
CA LYS A 84 -13.75 5.00 23.27
C LYS A 84 -14.85 3.99 23.64
N ASN A 85 -14.55 2.70 23.52
CA ASN A 85 -15.52 1.60 23.65
C ASN A 85 -15.49 0.92 25.04
N GLY A 86 -15.18 1.67 26.10
CA GLY A 86 -15.27 1.18 27.48
C GLY A 86 -13.95 0.65 28.06
N GLY A 87 -12.81 1.10 27.50
CA GLY A 87 -11.48 0.82 28.00
C GLY A 87 -11.18 -0.68 28.04
N GLY A 88 -10.86 -1.19 29.23
CA GLY A 88 -10.50 -2.60 29.42
C GLY A 88 -11.58 -3.61 29.00
N VAL A 89 -12.85 -3.20 28.95
CA VAL A 89 -13.96 -4.09 28.59
C VAL A 89 -14.00 -4.42 27.10
N PHE A 90 -13.47 -3.53 26.24
CA PHE A 90 -13.37 -3.74 24.80
C PHE A 90 -12.59 -5.01 24.41
N PHE A 91 -11.69 -5.48 25.29
CA PHE A 91 -10.94 -6.71 25.04
C PHE A 91 -11.82 -7.97 24.96
N ILE A 92 -12.99 -7.99 25.60
CA ILE A 92 -13.90 -9.16 25.59
C ILE A 92 -14.40 -9.44 24.16
N PRO A 93 -15.14 -8.52 23.50
CA PRO A 93 -15.57 -8.74 22.12
C PRO A 93 -14.38 -8.85 21.17
N TYR A 94 -13.31 -8.07 21.39
CA TYR A 94 -12.10 -8.14 20.55
C TYR A 94 -11.48 -9.54 20.51
N VAL A 95 -11.27 -10.17 21.67
CA VAL A 95 -10.69 -11.52 21.75
C VAL A 95 -11.67 -12.56 21.20
N LEU A 96 -12.98 -12.41 21.44
CA LEU A 96 -13.98 -13.30 20.88
C LEU A 96 -13.94 -13.29 19.34
N PHE A 97 -14.04 -12.11 18.71
CA PHE A 97 -13.99 -11.99 17.25
C PHE A 97 -12.63 -12.33 16.65
N LEU A 98 -11.54 -12.17 17.40
CA LEU A 98 -10.22 -12.64 16.98
C LEU A 98 -10.21 -14.15 16.78
N PHE A 99 -10.75 -14.92 17.72
CA PHE A 99 -10.77 -16.38 17.63
C PHE A 99 -11.86 -16.92 16.70
N THR A 100 -13.05 -16.30 16.66
CA THR A 100 -14.18 -16.80 15.86
C THR A 100 -14.14 -16.34 14.40
N CYS A 101 -13.55 -15.18 14.10
CA CYS A 101 -13.51 -14.62 12.75
C CYS A 101 -12.09 -14.33 12.26
N GLY A 102 -11.26 -13.65 13.06
CA GLY A 102 -9.93 -13.20 12.64
C GLY A 102 -9.00 -14.33 12.24
N ILE A 103 -8.73 -15.27 13.16
CA ILE A 103 -7.84 -16.41 12.93
C ILE A 103 -8.37 -17.33 11.82
N PRO A 104 -9.66 -17.73 11.80
CA PRO A 104 -10.19 -18.57 10.72
C PRO A 104 -10.06 -17.91 9.33
N LEU A 105 -10.37 -16.62 9.19
CA LEU A 105 -10.25 -15.92 7.90
C LEU A 105 -8.80 -15.80 7.45
N PHE A 106 -7.88 -15.49 8.37
CA PHE A 106 -6.45 -15.42 8.07
C PHE A 106 -5.88 -16.77 7.60
N LEU A 107 -6.26 -17.87 8.26
CA LEU A 107 -5.85 -19.22 7.88
C LEU A 107 -6.48 -19.64 6.54
N LEU A 108 -7.75 -19.31 6.32
CA LEU A 108 -8.44 -19.56 5.05
C LEU A 108 -7.72 -18.87 3.90
N GLU A 109 -7.44 -17.57 4.01
CA GLU A 109 -6.77 -16.80 2.95
C GLU A 109 -5.36 -17.31 2.67
N THR A 110 -4.59 -17.58 3.73
CA THR A 110 -3.20 -18.04 3.60
C THR A 110 -3.13 -19.44 2.99
N SER A 111 -3.97 -20.37 3.45
CA SER A 111 -4.04 -21.73 2.91
C SER A 111 -4.51 -21.75 1.46
N LEU A 112 -5.49 -20.92 1.11
CA LEU A 112 -5.99 -20.78 -0.25
C LEU A 112 -4.93 -20.24 -1.21
N GLY A 113 -4.17 -19.22 -0.78
CA GLY A 113 -3.04 -18.68 -1.55
C GLY A 113 -1.92 -19.70 -1.75
N GLN A 114 -1.62 -20.52 -0.73
CA GLN A 114 -0.64 -21.59 -0.84
C GLN A 114 -1.09 -22.74 -1.75
N TYR A 115 -2.37 -23.12 -1.69
CA TYR A 115 -2.95 -24.18 -2.50
C TYR A 115 -3.06 -23.80 -3.98
N THR A 116 -3.58 -22.61 -4.28
CA THR A 116 -3.79 -22.16 -5.66
C THR A 116 -2.50 -21.67 -6.33
N LYS A 117 -1.55 -21.12 -5.55
CA LYS A 117 -0.29 -20.50 -6.02
C LYS A 117 -0.51 -19.39 -7.08
N GLN A 118 -1.67 -18.75 -7.04
CA GLN A 118 -2.14 -17.77 -8.01
C GLN A 118 -2.43 -16.42 -7.34
N GLY A 119 -2.57 -15.35 -8.13
CA GLY A 119 -2.98 -14.03 -7.62
C GLY A 119 -4.47 -14.01 -7.27
N SER A 120 -4.92 -12.96 -6.56
CA SER A 120 -6.28 -12.86 -6.00
C SER A 120 -7.40 -13.11 -7.03
N ILE A 121 -7.33 -12.51 -8.23
CA ILE A 121 -8.34 -12.70 -9.29
C ILE A 121 -8.34 -14.14 -9.82
N THR A 122 -7.17 -14.61 -10.22
CA THR A 122 -6.99 -15.96 -10.79
C THR A 122 -7.32 -17.08 -9.79
N CYS A 123 -7.10 -16.84 -8.49
CA CYS A 123 -7.44 -17.75 -7.41
C CYS A 123 -8.94 -18.03 -7.37
N TRP A 124 -9.78 -16.97 -7.36
CA TRP A 124 -11.23 -17.12 -7.36
C TRP A 124 -11.75 -17.79 -8.63
N ARG A 125 -11.20 -17.42 -9.79
CA ARG A 125 -11.55 -18.06 -11.07
C ARG A 125 -11.29 -19.58 -11.07
N LYS A 126 -10.25 -20.05 -10.38
CA LYS A 126 -9.92 -21.48 -10.27
C LYS A 126 -10.82 -22.24 -9.30
N ILE A 127 -11.29 -21.58 -8.23
CA ILE A 127 -12.14 -22.21 -7.20
C ILE A 127 -13.60 -22.20 -7.63
N CYS A 128 -14.12 -21.02 -7.96
CA CYS A 128 -15.49 -20.80 -8.37
C CYS A 128 -15.55 -19.55 -9.27
N PRO A 129 -15.67 -19.71 -10.59
CA PRO A 129 -15.73 -18.59 -11.54
C PRO A 129 -16.80 -17.55 -11.23
N LEU A 130 -17.91 -17.96 -10.60
CA LEU A 130 -18.99 -17.05 -10.17
C LEU A 130 -18.49 -15.97 -9.20
N PHE A 131 -17.49 -16.29 -8.37
CA PHE A 131 -16.92 -15.37 -7.39
C PHE A 131 -15.68 -14.63 -7.89
N GLU A 132 -15.41 -14.63 -9.19
CA GLU A 132 -14.28 -13.88 -9.79
C GLU A 132 -14.34 -12.38 -9.44
N GLY A 133 -15.54 -11.81 -9.31
CA GLY A 133 -15.76 -10.43 -8.88
C GLY A 133 -15.13 -10.08 -7.53
N MET A 134 -14.99 -11.04 -6.61
CA MET A 134 -14.32 -10.79 -5.31
C MET A 134 -12.83 -10.48 -5.48
N GLY A 135 -12.19 -11.06 -6.50
CA GLY A 135 -10.81 -10.75 -6.84
C GLY A 135 -10.63 -9.33 -7.38
N TYR A 136 -11.54 -8.86 -8.25
CA TYR A 136 -11.50 -7.47 -8.72
C TYR A 136 -11.82 -6.48 -7.59
N GLY A 137 -12.82 -6.79 -6.75
CA GLY A 137 -13.15 -5.98 -5.58
C GLY A 137 -11.98 -5.81 -4.63
N SER A 138 -11.24 -6.89 -4.34
CA SER A 138 -10.04 -6.82 -3.49
C SER A 138 -8.94 -5.92 -4.09
N GLN A 139 -8.73 -5.97 -5.41
CA GLN A 139 -7.75 -5.09 -6.08
C GLN A 139 -8.14 -3.61 -5.99
N VAL A 140 -9.43 -3.29 -6.15
CA VAL A 140 -9.93 -1.90 -6.02
C VAL A 140 -9.71 -1.39 -4.59
N VAL A 141 -10.01 -2.20 -3.57
CA VAL A 141 -9.77 -1.84 -2.16
C VAL A 141 -8.29 -1.62 -1.88
N VAL A 142 -7.40 -2.47 -2.42
CA VAL A 142 -5.95 -2.31 -2.29
C VAL A 142 -5.45 -1.05 -2.99
N LEU A 143 -6.01 -0.71 -4.17
CA LEU A 143 -5.66 0.52 -4.89
C LEU A 143 -6.01 1.77 -4.09
N TYR A 144 -7.26 1.89 -3.62
CA TYR A 144 -7.68 3.00 -2.76
C TYR A 144 -6.84 3.08 -1.49
N SER A 145 -6.54 1.92 -0.89
CA SER A 145 -5.69 1.85 0.30
C SER A 145 -4.28 2.38 0.04
N SER A 146 -3.69 1.99 -1.10
CA SER A 146 -2.37 2.45 -1.49
C SER A 146 -2.32 3.97 -1.68
N ILE A 147 -3.36 4.56 -2.28
CA ILE A 147 -3.44 6.01 -2.54
C ILE A 147 -3.46 6.83 -1.24
N TYR A 148 -4.21 6.41 -0.21
CA TYR A 148 -4.22 7.19 1.04
C TYR A 148 -3.03 6.89 1.94
N TYR A 149 -2.55 5.64 2.00
CA TYR A 149 -1.42 5.28 2.87
C TYR A 149 -0.11 5.93 2.43
N ILE A 150 0.12 6.08 1.12
CA ILE A 150 1.33 6.75 0.63
C ILE A 150 1.38 8.24 1.03
N ILE A 151 0.23 8.89 1.19
CA ILE A 151 0.13 10.27 1.69
C ILE A 151 0.57 10.34 3.15
N ILE A 152 0.18 9.37 3.98
CA ILE A 152 0.60 9.30 5.38
C ILE A 152 2.13 9.12 5.49
N LEU A 153 2.72 8.32 4.60
CA LEU A 153 4.19 8.19 4.52
C LEU A 153 4.85 9.52 4.14
N ALA A 154 4.27 10.29 3.22
CA ALA A 154 4.77 11.61 2.85
C ALA A 154 4.75 12.58 4.05
N TRP A 155 3.68 12.57 4.86
CA TRP A 155 3.63 13.33 6.11
C TRP A 155 4.73 12.89 7.08
N ALA A 156 4.93 11.58 7.26
CA ALA A 156 5.97 11.07 8.14
C ALA A 156 7.38 11.51 7.71
N PHE A 157 7.70 11.47 6.41
CA PHE A 157 8.98 11.99 5.91
C PHE A 157 9.13 13.49 6.15
N LEU A 158 8.07 14.27 5.93
CA LEU A 158 8.12 15.71 6.19
C LEU A 158 8.40 16.00 7.67
N TYR A 159 7.72 15.32 8.59
CA TYR A 159 7.99 15.42 10.03
C TYR A 159 9.40 14.96 10.41
N LEU A 160 9.90 13.90 9.76
CA LEU A 160 11.27 13.43 9.96
C LEU A 160 12.28 14.51 9.56
N PHE A 161 12.11 15.16 8.41
CA PHE A 161 12.99 16.24 7.96
C PHE A 161 12.93 17.46 8.90
N PHE A 162 11.74 17.83 9.38
CA PHE A 162 11.62 18.90 10.37
C PHE A 162 12.24 18.56 11.73
N SER A 163 12.37 17.27 12.07
CA SER A 163 12.98 16.82 13.33
C SER A 163 14.50 16.99 13.37
N PHE A 164 15.14 17.31 12.25
CA PHE A 164 16.59 17.62 12.22
C PHE A 164 16.91 19.07 12.61
N ASN A 165 15.90 19.92 12.88
CA ASN A 165 16.12 21.27 13.41
C ASN A 165 16.49 21.22 14.90
N THR A 166 17.27 22.20 15.34
CA THR A 166 17.72 22.33 16.74
C THR A 166 16.55 22.52 17.70
N GLU A 167 15.59 23.37 17.35
CA GLU A 167 14.31 23.48 18.01
C GLU A 167 13.23 22.87 17.12
N LEU A 168 12.36 22.03 17.70
CA LEU A 168 11.27 21.42 16.94
C LEU A 168 10.26 22.51 16.54
N PRO A 169 9.84 22.59 15.26
CA PRO A 169 8.94 23.65 14.79
C PRO A 169 7.57 23.69 15.48
N TRP A 170 7.12 22.56 16.05
CA TRP A 170 5.87 22.44 16.80
C TRP A 170 6.02 22.58 18.32
N ALA A 171 7.23 22.89 18.82
CA ALA A 171 7.48 23.11 20.25
C ALA A 171 7.21 24.55 20.70
N SER A 172 7.19 25.52 19.78
CA SER A 172 6.99 26.94 20.09
C SER A 172 5.93 27.59 19.20
N CYS A 173 5.37 28.70 19.67
CA CYS A 173 4.45 29.55 18.92
C CYS A 173 5.16 30.66 18.13
N ARG A 174 6.50 30.63 18.08
CA ARG A 174 7.33 31.72 17.51
C ARG A 174 7.64 31.51 16.02
N ASN A 175 6.67 31.04 15.25
CA ASN A 175 6.82 30.78 13.82
C ASN A 175 5.90 31.66 12.96
N SER A 176 6.23 31.79 11.67
CA SER A 176 5.48 32.62 10.72
C SER A 176 4.06 32.14 10.42
N TRP A 177 3.74 30.88 10.70
CA TRP A 177 2.41 30.30 10.51
C TRP A 177 1.54 30.35 11.77
N ASN A 178 2.09 30.76 12.91
CA ASN A 178 1.37 30.78 14.17
C ASN A 178 0.45 32.00 14.28
N THR A 179 -0.66 31.85 15.00
CA THR A 179 -1.57 32.96 15.30
C THR A 179 -1.37 33.50 16.71
N GLU A 180 -1.96 34.66 16.97
CA GLU A 180 -1.97 35.29 18.31
C GLU A 180 -2.67 34.43 19.37
N THR A 181 -3.52 33.48 18.97
CA THR A 181 -4.19 32.54 19.89
C THR A 181 -3.35 31.32 20.24
N CYS A 182 -2.12 31.20 19.71
CA CYS A 182 -1.23 30.08 19.98
C CYS A 182 -0.64 30.16 21.38
N VAL A 183 -0.71 29.05 22.13
CA VAL A 183 -0.26 28.99 23.53
C VAL A 183 0.70 27.83 23.78
N GLU A 184 1.86 28.13 24.37
CA GLU A 184 2.83 27.13 24.85
C GLU A 184 2.44 26.63 26.26
N PHE A 185 1.98 25.37 26.36
CA PHE A 185 1.51 24.78 27.62
C PHE A 185 2.64 24.26 28.52
N ASP A 186 3.77 23.83 27.93
CA ASP A 186 4.83 23.08 28.61
C ASP A 186 5.90 23.97 29.29
N ARG A 187 6.08 25.20 28.80
CA ARG A 187 7.15 26.13 29.23
C ARG A 187 6.80 27.00 30.46
N ARG A 188 5.72 26.68 31.19
CA ARG A 188 5.21 27.55 32.25
C ARG A 188 5.81 27.21 33.62
N ALA A 189 6.79 28.00 34.02
CA ALA A 189 7.49 27.88 35.31
C ALA A 189 6.77 28.55 36.50
N TYR A 190 5.62 29.23 36.30
CA TYR A 190 4.97 29.99 37.38
C TYR A 190 3.45 29.74 37.48
N PRO A 191 2.91 29.51 38.69
CA PRO A 191 1.48 29.39 38.93
C PRO A 191 0.84 30.78 38.91
N VAL A 192 0.61 31.33 37.73
CA VAL A 192 -0.20 32.54 37.58
C VAL A 192 -1.60 32.10 37.16
N ASN A 193 -2.61 32.49 37.94
CA ASN A 193 -4.02 32.30 37.61
C ASN A 193 -4.31 32.99 36.27
N TRP A 194 -4.33 32.20 35.20
CA TRP A 194 -4.68 32.65 33.85
C TRP A 194 -5.91 31.91 33.37
N THR A 195 -6.88 32.66 32.87
CA THR A 195 -7.98 32.13 32.07
C THR A 195 -7.44 31.83 30.68
N VAL A 196 -7.32 30.55 30.35
CA VAL A 196 -7.11 30.12 28.97
C VAL A 196 -8.36 30.53 28.20
N ALA A 197 -8.21 31.42 27.22
CA ALA A 197 -9.32 31.78 26.34
C ALA A 197 -9.81 30.51 25.64
N GLU A 198 -11.13 30.30 25.54
CA GLU A 198 -11.71 29.08 24.95
C GLU A 198 -11.19 28.78 23.53
N ASN A 199 -10.77 29.82 22.80
CA ASN A 199 -10.23 29.72 21.44
C ASN A 199 -8.71 29.50 21.36
N SER A 200 -8.04 29.22 22.47
CA SER A 200 -6.58 29.02 22.47
C SER A 200 -6.18 27.73 21.74
N THR A 201 -5.16 27.81 20.90
CA THR A 201 -4.65 26.71 20.07
C THR A 201 -3.26 26.28 20.52
N SER A 202 -2.92 24.99 20.38
CA SER A 202 -1.56 24.50 20.68
C SER A 202 -0.63 24.69 19.48
N PRO A 203 0.68 24.90 19.69
CA PRO A 203 1.65 25.01 18.59
C PRO A 203 1.68 23.77 17.71
N VAL A 204 1.44 22.58 18.29
CA VAL A 204 1.34 21.31 17.56
C VAL A 204 0.17 21.30 16.59
N ARG A 205 -1.00 21.76 17.05
CA ARG A 205 -2.21 21.83 16.22
C ARG A 205 -2.05 22.84 15.08
N GLU A 206 -1.54 24.03 15.38
CA GLU A 206 -1.32 25.05 14.35
C GLU A 206 -0.26 24.62 13.33
N PHE A 207 0.80 23.93 13.77
CA PHE A 207 1.78 23.37 12.85
C PHE A 207 1.13 22.38 11.88
N TRP A 208 0.31 21.46 12.38
CA TRP A 208 -0.41 20.50 11.53
C TRP A 208 -1.39 21.17 10.57
N GLU A 209 -2.30 22.00 11.09
CA GLU A 209 -3.40 22.58 10.31
C GLU A 209 -2.91 23.67 9.34
N ARG A 210 -2.00 24.55 9.77
CA ARG A 210 -1.59 25.73 8.98
C ARG A 210 -0.31 25.51 8.19
N ARG A 211 0.70 24.85 8.77
CA ARG A 211 2.01 24.69 8.10
C ARG A 211 2.10 23.46 7.23
N ILE A 212 1.63 22.32 7.72
CA ILE A 212 1.70 21.04 7.00
C ILE A 212 0.56 20.95 5.99
N LEU A 213 -0.69 20.96 6.47
CA LEU A 213 -1.87 20.78 5.62
C LEU A 213 -2.30 22.06 4.91
N ASN A 214 -2.17 23.22 5.56
CA ASN A 214 -2.76 24.48 5.12
C ASN A 214 -4.27 24.33 4.82
N VAL A 215 -5.00 23.90 5.84
CA VAL A 215 -6.43 23.57 5.76
C VAL A 215 -7.23 24.78 5.30
N THR A 216 -8.00 24.60 4.23
CA THR A 216 -8.94 25.58 3.68
C THR A 216 -10.28 25.53 4.41
N GLY A 217 -11.12 26.56 4.23
CA GLY A 217 -12.40 26.69 4.93
C GLY A 217 -13.46 25.67 4.50
N SER A 218 -13.33 25.06 3.31
CA SER A 218 -14.28 24.10 2.78
C SER A 218 -13.62 22.97 1.98
N VAL A 219 -14.27 21.81 1.93
CA VAL A 219 -13.80 20.63 1.16
C VAL A 219 -13.76 20.88 -0.36
N ASN A 220 -14.57 21.83 -0.83
CA ASN A 220 -14.64 22.19 -2.25
C ASN A 220 -13.47 23.09 -2.68
N GLU A 221 -12.79 23.74 -1.73
CA GLU A 221 -11.65 24.61 -1.97
C GLU A 221 -10.35 23.83 -1.74
N LEU A 222 -9.77 23.30 -2.80
CA LEU A 222 -8.57 22.44 -2.72
C LEU A 222 -7.27 23.20 -2.41
N GLY A 223 -7.30 24.54 -2.39
CA GLY A 223 -6.14 25.37 -2.08
C GLY A 223 -5.00 25.23 -3.11
N SER A 224 -3.76 25.45 -2.65
CA SER A 224 -2.55 25.31 -3.48
C SER A 224 -1.75 24.06 -3.10
N ILE A 225 -1.05 23.48 -4.08
CA ILE A 225 -0.20 22.30 -3.85
C ILE A 225 1.01 22.70 -3.00
N ARG A 226 1.17 22.03 -1.86
CA ARG A 226 2.34 22.19 -0.98
C ARG A 226 3.52 21.42 -1.58
N TRP A 227 4.45 22.14 -2.21
CA TRP A 227 5.59 21.54 -2.92
C TRP A 227 6.46 20.62 -2.05
N GLU A 228 6.67 20.96 -0.78
CA GLU A 228 7.41 20.11 0.16
C GLU A 228 6.74 18.74 0.36
N LEU A 229 5.41 18.72 0.47
CA LEU A 229 4.64 17.48 0.55
C LEU A 229 4.67 16.71 -0.77
N ALA A 230 4.59 17.40 -1.91
CA ALA A 230 4.70 16.78 -3.22
C ALA A 230 6.07 16.10 -3.42
N LEU A 231 7.15 16.73 -2.96
CA LEU A 231 8.49 16.15 -2.98
C LEU A 231 8.62 14.94 -2.04
N CYS A 232 8.07 15.02 -0.82
CA CYS A 232 8.04 13.88 0.11
C CYS A 232 7.19 12.71 -0.42
N LEU A 233 6.11 13.01 -1.15
CA LEU A 233 5.28 12.03 -1.82
C LEU A 233 6.04 11.35 -2.96
N LEU A 234 6.74 12.12 -3.80
CA LEU A 234 7.60 11.57 -4.86
C LEU A 234 8.69 10.68 -4.25
N LEU A 235 9.35 11.12 -3.18
CA LEU A 235 10.34 10.34 -2.46
C LEU A 235 9.76 9.01 -1.94
N SER A 236 8.56 9.05 -1.35
CA SER A 236 7.86 7.85 -0.87
C SER A 236 7.63 6.84 -1.99
N TRP A 237 7.16 7.31 -3.16
CA TRP A 237 6.96 6.45 -4.33
C TRP A 237 8.26 5.84 -4.84
N VAL A 238 9.33 6.63 -4.93
CA VAL A 238 10.66 6.16 -5.36
C VAL A 238 11.19 5.08 -4.43
N ILE A 239 11.10 5.28 -3.10
CA ILE A 239 11.52 4.28 -2.11
C ILE A 239 10.67 3.01 -2.22
N CYS A 240 9.34 3.14 -2.26
CA CYS A 240 8.43 1.99 -2.41
C CYS A 240 8.70 1.20 -3.70
N TYR A 241 8.99 1.89 -4.80
CA TYR A 241 9.37 1.26 -6.06
C TYR A 241 10.61 0.39 -5.89
N PHE A 242 11.70 0.93 -5.34
CA PHE A 242 12.93 0.16 -5.12
C PHE A 242 12.75 -1.00 -4.14
N CYS A 243 11.87 -0.86 -3.14
CA CYS A 243 11.54 -1.95 -2.23
C CYS A 243 10.89 -3.16 -2.94
N VAL A 244 10.15 -2.92 -4.03
CA VAL A 244 9.32 -3.94 -4.71
C VAL A 244 9.86 -4.35 -6.09
N TRP A 245 10.77 -3.58 -6.71
CA TRP A 245 11.15 -3.73 -8.13
C TRP A 245 11.63 -5.13 -8.58
N LYS A 246 12.29 -5.91 -7.70
CA LYS A 246 12.75 -7.29 -7.96
C LYS A 246 11.82 -8.34 -7.33
N GLY A 247 10.58 -7.94 -7.01
CA GLY A 247 9.57 -8.74 -6.35
C GLY A 247 10.00 -9.23 -4.96
N VAL A 248 9.59 -10.46 -4.63
CA VAL A 248 9.78 -11.09 -3.31
C VAL A 248 11.25 -11.16 -2.87
N LYS A 249 12.21 -11.17 -3.81
CA LYS A 249 13.65 -11.19 -3.48
C LYS A 249 14.13 -9.87 -2.88
N SER A 250 13.62 -8.73 -3.34
CA SER A 250 13.95 -7.41 -2.78
C SER A 250 13.14 -7.15 -1.52
N THR A 251 11.82 -7.38 -1.59
CA THR A 251 10.90 -7.18 -0.47
C THR A 251 11.30 -8.01 0.74
N GLY A 252 11.73 -9.26 0.54
CA GLY A 252 12.21 -10.13 1.62
C GLY A 252 13.44 -9.59 2.35
N LYS A 253 14.31 -8.82 1.68
CA LYS A 253 15.47 -8.19 2.34
C LYS A 253 15.09 -6.93 3.08
N VAL A 254 14.25 -6.09 2.47
CA VAL A 254 13.77 -4.85 3.09
C VAL A 254 12.96 -5.14 4.36
N VAL A 255 12.15 -6.21 4.36
CA VAL A 255 11.26 -6.51 5.49
C VAL A 255 11.97 -6.90 6.77
N TYR A 256 13.22 -7.38 6.70
CA TYR A 256 14.02 -7.60 7.90
C TYR A 256 14.17 -6.33 8.72
N PHE A 257 14.32 -5.18 8.06
CA PHE A 257 14.37 -3.90 8.75
C PHE A 257 12.96 -3.36 9.02
N THR A 258 12.09 -3.29 8.01
CA THR A 258 10.80 -2.58 8.15
C THR A 258 9.81 -3.27 9.08
N ALA A 259 9.88 -4.60 9.26
CA ALA A 259 9.03 -5.31 10.21
C ALA A 259 9.59 -5.34 11.64
N THR A 260 10.91 -5.28 11.82
CA THR A 260 11.54 -5.39 13.15
C THR A 260 11.75 -4.04 13.82
N PHE A 261 12.13 -3.01 13.06
CA PHE A 261 12.41 -1.67 13.57
C PHE A 261 11.24 -1.06 14.37
N PRO A 262 9.97 -1.16 13.94
CA PRO A 262 8.85 -0.65 14.71
C PRO A 262 8.74 -1.26 16.12
N TYR A 263 9.06 -2.54 16.30
CA TYR A 263 9.04 -3.17 17.62
C TYR A 263 10.12 -2.62 18.55
N VAL A 264 11.33 -2.41 18.01
CA VAL A 264 12.42 -1.80 18.78
C VAL A 264 12.04 -0.39 19.20
N MET A 265 11.49 0.40 18.28
CA MET A 265 11.02 1.76 18.58
C MET A 265 9.89 1.78 19.61
N LEU A 266 8.89 0.90 19.48
CA LEU A 266 7.80 0.78 20.45
C LEU A 266 8.31 0.36 21.83
N ALA A 267 9.30 -0.53 21.91
CA ALA A 267 9.90 -0.93 23.18
C ALA A 267 10.62 0.25 23.85
N VAL A 268 11.40 1.04 23.08
CA VAL A 268 12.06 2.25 23.59
C VAL A 268 11.03 3.28 24.07
N LEU A 269 9.98 3.52 23.28
CA LEU A 269 8.90 4.44 23.65
C LEU A 269 8.11 3.95 24.86
N LEU A 270 7.91 2.65 25.02
CA LEU A 270 7.27 2.06 26.19
C LEU A 270 8.11 2.30 27.45
N VAL A 271 9.41 1.99 27.41
CA VAL A 271 10.32 2.23 28.54
C VAL A 271 10.32 3.72 28.88
N ARG A 272 10.46 4.59 27.89
CA ARG A 272 10.42 6.05 28.11
C ARG A 272 9.08 6.49 28.69
N GLY A 273 7.97 5.99 28.15
CA GLY A 273 6.60 6.28 28.59
C GLY A 273 6.37 5.91 30.06
N LEU A 274 6.84 4.73 30.48
CA LEU A 274 6.72 4.26 31.87
C LEU A 274 7.60 5.05 32.86
N THR A 275 8.70 5.66 32.39
CA THR A 275 9.57 6.50 33.25
C THR A 275 9.05 7.93 33.44
N LEU A 276 8.01 8.36 32.72
CA LEU A 276 7.47 9.71 32.83
C LEU A 276 6.59 9.86 34.09
N PRO A 277 6.60 11.03 34.74
CA PRO A 277 5.72 11.30 35.87
C PRO A 277 4.25 11.25 35.42
N GLY A 278 3.38 10.62 36.20
CA GLY A 278 1.94 10.49 35.88
C GLY A 278 1.59 9.41 34.85
N ALA A 279 2.55 8.59 34.40
CA ALA A 279 2.27 7.53 33.41
C ALA A 279 1.20 6.52 33.88
N LEU A 280 1.16 6.23 35.17
CA LEU A 280 0.17 5.30 35.75
C LEU A 280 -1.27 5.82 35.64
N ASP A 281 -1.48 7.13 35.66
CA ASP A 281 -2.82 7.70 35.58
C ASP A 281 -3.40 7.53 34.17
N GLY A 282 -2.57 7.71 33.14
CA GLY A 282 -2.95 7.42 31.75
C GLY A 282 -3.30 5.95 31.52
N ILE A 283 -2.52 5.02 32.10
CA ILE A 283 -2.80 3.57 31.99
C ILE A 283 -4.10 3.20 32.69
N LYS A 284 -4.30 3.71 33.91
CA LYS A 284 -5.55 3.48 34.66
C LYS A 284 -6.74 4.00 33.89
N PHE A 285 -6.64 5.20 33.33
CA PHE A 285 -7.71 5.81 32.55
C PHE A 285 -7.99 5.06 31.25
N TYR A 286 -6.95 4.57 30.58
CA TYR A 286 -7.08 3.76 29.36
C TYR A 286 -7.76 2.40 29.60
N LEU A 287 -7.42 1.72 30.70
CA LEU A 287 -7.90 0.37 31.01
C LEU A 287 -9.10 0.36 31.96
N TYR A 288 -9.60 1.51 32.42
CA TYR A 288 -10.72 1.56 33.33
C TYR A 288 -11.94 0.89 32.71
N PRO A 289 -12.48 -0.18 33.31
CA PRO A 289 -13.56 -0.94 32.70
C PRO A 289 -14.89 -0.23 32.91
N ASP A 290 -15.60 0.06 31.83
CA ASP A 290 -17.00 0.52 31.87
C ASP A 290 -17.92 -0.55 31.24
N PRO A 291 -18.52 -1.44 32.06
CA PRO A 291 -19.35 -2.54 31.57
C PRO A 291 -20.62 -2.08 30.85
N SER A 292 -21.08 -0.85 31.08
CA SER A 292 -22.28 -0.33 30.43
C SER A 292 -22.12 -0.26 28.91
N ARG A 293 -20.88 -0.07 28.44
CA ARG A 293 -20.55 0.04 27.01
C ARG A 293 -20.74 -1.27 26.24
N LEU A 294 -20.74 -2.45 26.89
CA LEU A 294 -20.99 -3.73 26.20
C LEU A 294 -22.40 -3.88 25.66
N THR A 295 -23.36 -3.13 26.19
CA THR A 295 -24.74 -3.17 25.71
C THR A 295 -24.95 -2.35 24.43
N ASP A 296 -23.98 -1.48 24.10
CA ASP A 296 -24.02 -0.67 22.90
C ASP A 296 -23.61 -1.53 21.68
N PRO A 297 -24.47 -1.69 20.67
CA PRO A 297 -24.14 -2.47 19.46
C PRO A 297 -23.02 -1.87 18.62
N GLN A 298 -22.57 -0.64 18.91
CA GLN A 298 -21.41 -0.03 18.26
C GLN A 298 -20.06 -0.50 18.82
N VAL A 299 -20.05 -1.23 19.95
CA VAL A 299 -18.86 -1.75 20.64
C VAL A 299 -18.51 -3.16 20.18
#